data_AF-A0A6I4ID20-F1
#
_entry.id   AF-A0A6I4ID20-F1
#
_cell.length_a   1.000
_cell.length_b   1.000
_cell.length_c   1.000
_cell.angle_alpha   90.00
_cell.angle_beta   90.00
_cell.angle_gamma   90.00
#
_symmetry.space_group_name_H-M   'P 1'
#
loop_
_entity.id
_entity.type
_entity.pdbx_description
1 polymer ?
#
loop_
_entity_poly.entity_id
_entity_poly.type
_entity_poly.pdbx_seq_one_letter_code
_entity_poly.pdbx_strand_id
1 'polypeptide(L)'
;MGAKLMTNELTTELQFSVDFKASEITIQNEVQLASIVDSAVEHYSTMIFTDENIPDAKKARADLKKVSDLLENQRKNIKKEYSEPLKKFEDKIKKYTGKINLVRSSIDENIKSYEETERNKRNEKLQEVIAEMSENYGVDINEFKISDSWLNKTSFTAKGELTKKTIEEIATVMYSVAKEKERIKNDKLIVENYAKAVGLDSFSWVALIDKGSTAPELIKEIDSAVALKKEQEERERAKREHDEAMSALKTETINNKTVDTATGEIITEKAPKTSKKQQEKTVTLRLTAEHQKLVALNNFIINNGIQVEVIE
;
A
#
# COMPACT_ATOMS: atom_id res chain seq x y z
N MET A 1 53.35 13.86 8.20
CA MET A 1 52.99 13.38 9.54
C MET A 1 51.93 12.31 9.37
N GLY A 2 52.29 11.04 9.56
CA GLY A 2 51.35 9.92 9.42
C GLY A 2 50.37 9.94 10.58
N ALA A 3 49.08 10.03 10.28
CA ALA A 3 48.02 9.83 11.26
C ALA A 3 48.16 8.40 11.79
N LYS A 4 48.61 8.28 13.03
CA LYS A 4 48.63 7.03 13.79
C LYS A 4 47.19 6.52 13.82
N LEU A 5 46.91 5.46 13.08
CA LEU A 5 45.69 4.67 13.23
C LEU A 5 45.63 4.27 14.71
N MET A 6 44.80 4.94 15.50
CA MET A 6 44.46 4.47 16.83
C MET A 6 43.55 3.26 16.60
N THR A 7 44.15 2.07 16.50
CA THR A 7 43.43 0.82 16.67
C THR A 7 42.96 0.81 18.12
N ASN A 8 41.77 1.35 18.35
CA ASN A 8 41.13 1.30 19.66
C ASN A 8 40.58 -0.12 19.83
N GLU A 9 41.52 -1.04 20.02
CA GLU A 9 41.29 -2.37 20.51
C GLU A 9 40.69 -2.21 21.91
N LEU A 10 39.36 -2.08 21.98
CA LEU A 10 38.60 -2.68 23.08
C LEU A 10 38.73 -4.20 22.93
N THR A 11 39.97 -4.67 23.01
CA THR A 11 40.31 -6.07 22.89
C THR A 11 39.57 -6.80 23.99
N THR A 12 39.13 -7.99 23.63
CA THR A 12 38.70 -9.13 24.44
C THR A 12 39.62 -9.49 25.63
N GLU A 13 40.52 -8.60 26.03
CA GLU A 13 41.49 -8.68 27.12
C GLU A 13 41.10 -7.84 28.35
N LEU A 14 39.96 -7.14 28.33
CA LEU A 14 39.49 -6.40 29.52
C LEU A 14 39.14 -7.37 30.66
N GLN A 15 40.14 -7.69 31.50
CA GLN A 15 39.96 -8.42 32.74
C GLN A 15 39.46 -7.46 33.82
N PHE A 16 38.16 -7.51 34.10
CA PHE A 16 37.53 -6.78 35.19
C PHE A 16 37.13 -7.74 36.31
N SER A 17 37.61 -7.49 37.53
CA SER A 17 37.19 -8.19 38.73
C SER A 17 36.61 -7.21 39.74
N VAL A 18 35.61 -7.67 40.49
CA VAL A 18 35.01 -6.92 41.59
C VAL A 18 35.45 -7.58 42.89
N ASP A 19 36.20 -6.85 43.73
CA ASP A 19 36.46 -7.31 45.09
C ASP A 19 35.20 -7.08 45.93
N PHE A 20 34.61 -8.17 46.41
CA PHE A 20 33.40 -8.16 47.24
C PHE A 20 33.66 -8.90 48.54
N LYS A 21 33.49 -8.18 49.66
CA LYS A 21 33.58 -8.75 51.01
C LYS A 21 32.20 -8.74 51.64
N ALA A 22 31.66 -9.95 51.87
CA ALA A 22 30.40 -10.11 52.60
C ALA A 22 30.54 -9.53 54.01
N SER A 23 29.49 -8.88 54.50
CA SER A 23 29.49 -8.27 55.82
C SER A 23 28.60 -9.05 56.78
N GLU A 24 29.05 -9.19 58.02
CA GLU A 24 28.34 -9.89 59.08
C GLU A 24 27.51 -8.89 59.91
N ILE A 25 26.26 -9.23 60.21
CA ILE A 25 25.34 -8.40 61.01
C ILE A 25 24.89 -9.21 62.22
N THR A 26 25.26 -8.77 63.42
CA THR A 26 24.88 -9.40 64.69
C THR A 26 24.30 -8.37 65.65
N ILE A 27 23.39 -8.80 66.50
CA ILE A 27 22.85 -7.97 67.59
C ILE A 27 23.74 -8.20 68.81
N GLN A 28 24.45 -7.16 69.26
CA GLN A 28 25.20 -7.23 70.51
C GLN A 28 24.23 -7.36 71.69
N ASN A 29 24.55 -8.26 72.63
CA ASN A 29 23.72 -8.55 73.80
C ASN A 29 22.28 -8.99 73.46
N GLU A 30 22.11 -9.71 72.35
CA GLU A 30 20.80 -10.18 71.88
C GLU A 30 20.01 -10.94 72.96
N VAL A 31 20.68 -11.81 73.73
CA VAL A 31 20.07 -12.57 74.82
C VAL A 31 19.45 -11.65 75.88
N GLN A 32 20.14 -10.57 76.23
CA GLN A 32 19.66 -9.60 77.21
C GLN A 32 18.52 -8.76 76.65
N LEU A 33 18.62 -8.34 75.38
CA LEU A 33 17.56 -7.60 74.69
C LEU A 33 16.27 -8.45 74.63
N ALA A 34 16.38 -9.71 74.22
CA ALA A 34 15.26 -10.65 74.14
C ALA A 34 14.60 -10.82 75.52
N SER A 35 15.39 -11.10 76.56
CA SER A 35 14.88 -11.26 77.93
C SER A 35 14.12 -10.03 78.44
N ILE A 36 14.61 -8.81 78.17
CA ILE A 36 13.93 -7.57 78.57
C ILE A 36 12.62 -7.39 77.81
N VAL A 37 12.62 -7.66 76.50
CA VAL A 37 11.42 -7.56 75.66
C VAL A 37 10.37 -8.59 76.09
N ASP A 38 10.76 -9.84 76.26
CA ASP A 38 9.87 -10.94 76.64
C ASP A 38 9.26 -10.70 78.02
N SER A 39 10.06 -10.29 79.00
CA SER A 39 9.58 -9.97 80.35
C SER A 39 8.56 -8.82 80.35
N ALA A 40 8.79 -7.79 79.53
CA ALA A 40 7.86 -6.67 79.41
C ALA A 40 6.56 -7.10 78.72
N VAL A 41 6.64 -7.91 77.67
CA VAL A 41 5.46 -8.46 76.97
C VAL A 41 4.63 -9.32 77.92
N GLU A 42 5.26 -10.21 78.70
CA GLU A 42 4.57 -11.09 79.65
C GLU A 42 3.91 -10.31 80.79
N HIS A 43 4.61 -9.32 81.36
CA HIS A 43 4.10 -8.51 82.45
C HIS A 43 2.86 -7.67 82.06
N TYR A 44 2.90 -7.01 80.91
CA TYR A 44 1.81 -6.12 80.49
C TYR A 44 0.67 -6.83 79.74
N SER A 45 0.87 -8.04 79.22
CA SER A 45 -0.18 -8.81 78.55
C SER A 45 -1.19 -9.46 79.52
N THR A 46 -0.81 -9.63 80.78
CA THR A 46 -1.61 -10.32 81.82
C THR A 46 -2.20 -9.36 82.86
N MET A 47 -1.87 -8.07 82.79
CA MET A 47 -2.26 -7.07 83.79
C MET A 47 -3.67 -6.50 83.53
N ILE A 48 -4.51 -6.45 84.56
CA ILE A 48 -5.82 -5.79 84.53
C ILE A 48 -5.64 -4.31 84.88
N PHE A 49 -6.01 -3.41 83.96
CA PHE A 49 -5.86 -1.97 84.16
C PHE A 49 -6.98 -1.40 85.04
N THR A 50 -6.61 -0.67 86.10
CA THR A 50 -7.46 0.04 87.06
C THR A 50 -7.04 1.51 87.15
N ASP A 51 -7.88 2.40 87.68
CA ASP A 51 -7.58 3.84 87.74
C ASP A 51 -6.26 4.16 88.47
N GLU A 52 -5.84 3.33 89.42
CA GLU A 52 -4.57 3.48 90.15
C GLU A 52 -3.33 3.09 89.31
N ASN A 53 -3.44 2.14 88.37
CA ASN A 53 -2.28 1.61 87.62
C ASN A 53 -2.16 2.16 86.17
N ILE A 54 -3.17 2.90 85.69
CA ILE A 54 -3.19 3.55 84.38
C ILE A 54 -1.98 4.49 84.12
N PRO A 55 -1.50 5.30 85.08
CA PRO A 55 -0.33 6.16 84.86
C PRO A 55 0.94 5.37 84.52
N ASP A 56 1.20 4.29 85.24
CA ASP A 56 2.38 3.44 85.03
C ASP A 56 2.28 2.65 83.72
N ALA A 57 1.09 2.17 83.36
CA ALA A 57 0.82 1.54 82.08
C ALA A 57 1.09 2.48 80.88
N LYS A 58 0.70 3.75 81.00
CA LYS A 58 0.98 4.78 79.97
C LYS A 58 2.48 5.03 79.81
N LYS A 59 3.24 5.06 80.91
CA LYS A 59 4.69 5.21 80.90
C LYS A 59 5.38 4.02 80.24
N ALA A 60 4.99 2.80 80.64
CA ALA A 60 5.50 1.57 80.05
C ALA A 60 5.25 1.48 78.54
N ARG A 61 4.05 1.82 78.08
CA ARG A 61 3.72 1.89 76.64
C ARG A 61 4.64 2.86 75.89
N ALA A 62 4.89 4.04 76.47
CA ALA A 62 5.77 5.02 75.86
C ALA A 62 7.22 4.51 75.77
N ASP A 63 7.70 3.83 76.80
CA ASP A 63 9.06 3.28 76.83
C ASP A 63 9.22 2.08 75.88
N LEU A 64 8.24 1.17 75.81
CA LEU A 64 8.20 0.10 74.79
C LEU A 64 8.19 0.66 73.36
N LYS A 65 7.43 1.73 73.12
CA LYS A 65 7.45 2.42 71.82
C LYS A 65 8.84 2.97 71.49
N LYS A 66 9.53 3.61 72.45
CA LYS A 66 10.90 4.11 72.24
C LYS A 66 11.87 2.99 71.90
N VAL A 67 11.77 1.84 72.57
CA VAL A 67 12.61 0.66 72.29
C VAL A 67 12.33 0.14 70.88
N SER A 68 11.06 -0.02 70.50
CA SER A 68 10.67 -0.44 69.15
C SER A 68 11.18 0.53 68.07
N ASP A 69 11.01 1.83 68.28
CA ASP A 69 11.51 2.87 67.36
C ASP A 69 13.04 2.83 67.24
N LEU A 70 13.76 2.58 68.34
CA LEU A 70 15.22 2.47 68.33
C LEU A 70 15.69 1.26 67.51
N LEU A 71 15.08 0.09 67.71
CA LEU A 71 15.39 -1.13 66.95
C LEU A 71 15.15 -0.92 65.46
N GLU A 72 14.02 -0.33 65.10
CA GLU A 72 13.65 -0.08 63.71
C GLU A 72 14.55 0.98 63.05
N ASN A 73 14.92 2.02 63.79
CA ASN A 73 15.88 3.03 63.31
C ASN A 73 17.27 2.44 63.11
N GLN A 74 17.76 1.59 64.03
CA GLN A 74 19.03 0.89 63.86
C GLN A 74 19.00 -0.03 62.64
N ARG A 75 17.93 -0.83 62.47
CA ARG A 75 17.73 -1.67 61.28
C ARG A 75 17.79 -0.85 59.98
N LYS A 76 17.11 0.29 59.94
CA LYS A 76 17.11 1.20 58.77
C LYS A 76 18.49 1.81 58.51
N ASN A 77 19.20 2.24 59.56
CA ASN A 77 20.53 2.83 59.44
C ASN A 77 21.53 1.80 58.88
N ILE A 78 21.57 0.61 59.46
CA ILE A 78 22.42 -0.49 58.99
C ILE A 78 22.10 -0.86 57.53
N LYS A 79 20.82 -0.99 57.17
CA LYS A 79 20.42 -1.22 55.76
C LYS A 79 20.94 -0.13 54.83
N LYS A 80 20.84 1.14 55.24
CA LYS A 80 21.31 2.28 54.45
C LYS A 80 22.82 2.20 54.23
N GLU A 81 23.58 2.02 55.31
CA GLU A 81 25.05 1.92 55.27
C GLU A 81 25.54 0.80 54.36
N TYR A 82 24.93 -0.40 54.43
CA TYR A 82 25.30 -1.51 53.56
C TYR A 82 24.87 -1.33 52.10
N SER A 83 23.73 -0.66 51.86
CA SER A 83 23.23 -0.42 50.50
C SER A 83 23.99 0.68 49.76
N GLU A 84 24.62 1.61 50.48
CA GLU A 84 25.26 2.77 49.88
C GLU A 84 26.50 2.42 49.02
N PRO A 85 27.44 1.54 49.46
CA PRO A 85 28.52 1.04 48.62
C PRO A 85 28.03 0.32 47.36
N LEU A 86 26.99 -0.51 47.49
CA LEU A 86 26.38 -1.21 46.35
C LEU A 86 25.82 -0.21 45.34
N LYS A 87 25.05 0.77 45.81
CA LYS A 87 24.48 1.82 44.95
C LYS A 87 25.57 2.61 44.22
N LYS A 88 26.63 3.03 44.93
CA LYS A 88 27.77 3.73 44.32
C LYS A 88 28.48 2.87 43.26
N PHE A 89 28.59 1.56 43.49
CA PHE A 89 29.14 0.62 42.52
C PHE A 89 28.24 0.51 41.28
N GLU A 90 26.94 0.27 41.46
CA GLU A 90 25.98 0.20 40.36
C GLU A 90 25.96 1.48 39.52
N ASP A 91 25.98 2.65 40.17
CA ASP A 91 25.98 3.95 39.50
C ASP A 91 27.26 4.14 38.65
N LYS A 92 28.42 3.67 39.14
CA LYS A 92 29.66 3.67 38.35
C LYS A 92 29.56 2.76 37.14
N ILE A 93 29.07 1.52 37.31
CA ILE A 93 28.89 0.59 36.20
C ILE A 93 27.90 1.16 35.17
N LYS A 94 26.75 1.66 35.60
CA LYS A 94 25.76 2.32 34.73
C LYS A 94 26.37 3.49 33.97
N LYS A 95 27.21 4.31 34.61
CA LYS A 95 27.93 5.40 33.95
C LYS A 95 28.88 4.89 32.86
N TYR A 96 29.62 3.81 33.10
CA TYR A 96 30.51 3.22 32.09
C TYR A 96 29.72 2.62 30.92
N THR A 97 28.71 1.80 31.22
CA THR A 97 27.83 1.21 30.20
C THR A 97 27.11 2.29 29.38
N GLY A 98 26.65 3.37 30.03
CA GLY A 98 26.02 4.50 29.36
C GLY A 98 26.95 5.21 28.36
N LYS A 99 28.22 5.43 28.75
CA LYS A 99 29.23 6.00 27.83
C LYS A 99 29.51 5.07 26.65
N ILE A 100 29.64 3.76 26.88
CA ILE A 100 29.86 2.76 25.83
C ILE A 100 28.68 2.77 24.86
N ASN A 101 27.45 2.71 25.37
CA ASN A 101 26.25 2.71 24.55
C ASN A 101 26.14 3.98 23.71
N LEU A 102 26.46 5.15 24.26
CA LEU A 102 26.44 6.41 23.52
C LEU A 102 27.39 6.39 22.32
N VAL A 103 28.65 5.96 22.54
CA VAL A 103 29.65 5.87 21.46
C VAL A 103 29.25 4.81 20.45
N ARG A 104 28.75 3.64 20.91
CA ARG A 104 28.25 2.58 20.04
C ARG A 104 27.13 3.07 19.12
N SER A 105 26.11 3.73 19.67
CA SER A 105 25.01 4.26 18.87
C SER A 105 25.49 5.27 17.83
N SER A 106 26.43 6.15 18.19
CA SER A 106 27.02 7.09 17.23
C SER A 106 27.82 6.38 16.12
N ILE A 107 28.56 5.31 16.45
CA ILE A 107 29.26 4.49 15.46
C ILE A 107 28.26 3.83 14.52
N ASP A 108 27.19 3.24 15.05
CA ASP A 108 26.14 2.57 14.27
C ASP A 108 25.46 3.57 13.30
N GLU A 109 25.17 4.79 13.74
CA GLU A 109 24.62 5.86 12.91
C GLU A 109 25.60 6.31 11.82
N ASN A 110 26.88 6.48 12.15
CA ASN A 110 27.92 6.85 11.19
C ASN A 110 28.12 5.75 10.13
N ILE A 111 28.09 4.47 10.52
CA ILE A 111 28.17 3.34 9.57
C ILE A 111 26.98 3.38 8.62
N LYS A 112 25.75 3.53 9.13
CA LYS A 112 24.55 3.61 8.29
C LYS A 112 24.61 4.78 7.31
N SER A 113 24.99 5.97 7.79
CA SER A 113 25.12 7.16 6.94
C SER A 113 26.18 6.97 5.86
N TYR A 114 27.30 6.33 6.19
CA TYR A 114 28.34 5.99 5.22
C TYR A 114 27.84 5.01 4.16
N GLU A 115 27.19 3.91 4.58
CA GLU A 115 26.64 2.90 3.66
C GLU A 115 25.58 3.48 2.72
N GLU A 116 24.73 4.38 3.22
CA GLU A 116 23.73 5.10 2.43
C GLU A 116 24.39 6.05 1.41
N THR A 117 25.40 6.81 1.84
CA THR A 117 26.18 7.68 0.95
C THR A 117 26.84 6.88 -0.17
N GLU A 118 27.44 5.74 0.15
CA GLU A 118 28.05 4.86 -0.84
C GLU A 118 27.01 4.22 -1.78
N ARG A 119 25.80 3.93 -1.27
CA ARG A 119 24.68 3.47 -2.10
C ARG A 119 24.20 4.56 -3.06
N ASN A 120 24.15 5.80 -2.62
CA ASN A 120 23.75 6.94 -3.46
C ASN A 120 24.76 7.18 -4.58
N LYS A 121 26.07 7.13 -4.31
CA LYS A 121 27.12 7.20 -5.35
C LYS A 121 26.97 6.09 -6.39
N ARG A 122 26.69 4.86 -5.94
CA ARG A 122 26.42 3.73 -6.86
C ARG A 122 25.17 3.98 -7.69
N ASN A 123 24.13 4.58 -7.12
CA ASN A 123 22.93 4.95 -7.85
C ASN A 123 23.22 6.03 -8.88
N GLU A 124 23.93 7.10 -8.53
CA GLU A 124 24.35 8.13 -9.49
C GLU A 124 25.12 7.52 -10.67
N LYS A 125 26.07 6.62 -10.39
CA LYS A 125 26.83 5.95 -11.45
C LYS A 125 25.98 5.03 -12.31
N LEU A 126 25.05 4.30 -11.70
CA LEU A 126 24.08 3.46 -12.41
C LEU A 126 23.20 4.31 -13.36
N GLN A 127 22.73 5.45 -12.88
CA GLN A 127 21.90 6.38 -13.67
C GLN A 127 22.69 6.96 -14.84
N GLU A 128 23.96 7.34 -14.63
CA GLU A 128 24.86 7.82 -15.69
C GLU A 128 25.02 6.77 -16.80
N VAL A 129 25.34 5.52 -16.44
CA VAL A 129 25.53 4.43 -17.41
C VAL A 129 24.22 4.09 -18.12
N ILE A 130 23.10 4.06 -17.41
CA ILE A 130 21.79 3.85 -18.04
C ILE A 130 21.48 4.97 -19.04
N ALA A 131 21.72 6.23 -18.70
CA ALA A 131 21.47 7.35 -19.60
C ALA A 131 22.31 7.25 -20.89
N GLU A 132 23.59 6.88 -20.80
CA GLU A 132 24.44 6.63 -21.96
C GLU A 132 23.92 5.48 -22.83
N MET A 133 23.46 4.40 -22.21
CA MET A 133 22.88 3.26 -22.92
C MET A 133 21.51 3.59 -23.55
N SER A 134 20.70 4.41 -22.88
CA SER A 134 19.36 4.81 -23.34
C SER A 134 19.37 5.44 -24.73
N GLU A 135 20.40 6.23 -25.06
CA GLU A 135 20.56 6.81 -26.41
C GLU A 135 20.77 5.73 -27.48
N ASN A 136 21.52 4.68 -27.15
CA ASN A 136 21.82 3.58 -28.08
C ASN A 136 20.60 2.67 -28.32
N TYR A 137 19.74 2.48 -27.32
CA TYR A 137 18.58 1.60 -27.41
C TYR A 137 17.26 2.32 -27.73
N GLY A 138 17.19 3.65 -27.60
CA GLY A 138 15.95 4.41 -27.75
C GLY A 138 14.91 4.12 -26.65
N VAL A 139 15.40 3.80 -25.45
CA VAL A 139 14.60 3.42 -24.27
C VAL A 139 14.90 4.38 -23.13
N ASP A 140 13.90 5.11 -22.66
CA ASP A 140 14.04 5.99 -21.50
C ASP A 140 14.15 5.19 -20.19
N ILE A 141 14.82 5.77 -19.21
CA ILE A 141 15.03 5.16 -17.89
C ILE A 141 13.72 4.82 -17.16
N ASN A 142 12.63 5.52 -17.45
CA ASN A 142 11.33 5.30 -16.83
C ASN A 142 10.52 4.16 -17.49
N GLU A 143 11.01 3.61 -18.60
CA GLU A 143 10.28 2.58 -19.35
C GLU A 143 10.55 1.16 -18.87
N PHE A 144 11.52 0.99 -17.96
CA PHE A 144 11.84 -0.29 -17.38
C PHE A 144 12.12 -0.16 -15.88
N LYS A 145 11.94 -1.27 -15.17
CA LYS A 145 12.21 -1.32 -13.75
C LYS A 145 13.71 -1.48 -13.50
N ILE A 146 14.29 -0.52 -12.80
CA ILE A 146 15.65 -0.64 -12.28
C ILE A 146 15.65 -1.67 -11.14
N SER A 147 16.54 -2.66 -11.24
CA SER A 147 16.67 -3.69 -10.20
C SER A 147 17.52 -3.20 -9.04
N ASP A 148 17.05 -3.37 -7.80
CA ASP A 148 17.84 -3.08 -6.59
C ASP A 148 19.16 -3.88 -6.54
N SER A 149 19.18 -5.07 -7.16
CA SER A 149 20.41 -5.89 -7.23
C SER A 149 21.54 -5.20 -7.97
N TRP A 150 21.24 -4.26 -8.88
CA TRP A 150 22.25 -3.49 -9.60
C TRP A 150 22.95 -2.45 -8.72
N LEU A 151 22.40 -2.12 -7.54
CA LEU A 151 23.03 -1.26 -6.53
C LEU A 151 23.89 -2.03 -5.52
N ASN A 152 23.92 -3.36 -5.58
CA ASN A 152 24.74 -4.18 -4.70
C ASN A 152 26.23 -3.92 -4.96
N LYS A 153 27.06 -4.01 -3.92
CA LYS A 153 28.51 -3.83 -4.05
C LYS A 153 29.14 -4.75 -5.09
N THR A 154 28.63 -5.96 -5.24
CA THR A 154 29.09 -6.96 -6.24
C THR A 154 28.84 -6.57 -7.69
N SER A 155 27.91 -5.64 -7.92
CA SER A 155 27.57 -5.12 -9.26
C SER A 155 28.54 -4.03 -9.73
N PHE A 156 29.46 -3.62 -8.86
CA PHE A 156 30.48 -2.62 -9.12
C PHE A 156 31.89 -3.20 -8.94
N THR A 157 32.82 -2.65 -9.71
CA THR A 157 34.25 -2.90 -9.57
C THR A 157 34.82 -2.12 -8.40
N ALA A 158 36.05 -2.46 -7.99
CA ALA A 158 36.77 -1.71 -6.94
C ALA A 158 36.99 -0.22 -7.28
N LYS A 159 36.88 0.16 -8.56
CA LYS A 159 36.98 1.56 -9.02
C LYS A 159 35.65 2.33 -8.97
N GLY A 160 34.55 1.68 -8.59
CA GLY A 160 33.22 2.29 -8.58
C GLY A 160 32.49 2.25 -9.92
N GLU A 161 33.06 1.59 -10.94
CA GLU A 161 32.42 1.37 -12.24
C GLU A 161 31.51 0.13 -12.21
N LEU A 162 30.45 0.10 -13.03
CA LEU A 162 29.63 -1.10 -13.18
C LEU A 162 30.43 -2.28 -13.75
N THR A 163 30.12 -3.48 -13.27
CA THR A 163 30.70 -4.70 -13.84
C THR A 163 30.09 -4.99 -15.22
N LYS A 164 30.88 -5.66 -16.08
CA LYS A 164 30.40 -6.10 -17.41
C LYS A 164 29.10 -6.91 -17.33
N LYS A 165 29.02 -7.82 -16.36
CA LYS A 165 27.82 -8.63 -16.12
C LYS A 165 26.58 -7.76 -15.88
N THR A 166 26.69 -6.76 -15.01
CA THR A 166 25.56 -5.85 -14.72
C THR A 166 25.19 -5.02 -15.94
N ILE A 167 26.18 -4.55 -16.71
CA ILE A 167 25.94 -3.83 -17.97
C ILE A 167 25.21 -4.73 -19.00
N GLU A 168 25.59 -6.00 -19.13
CA GLU A 168 24.93 -6.97 -20.00
C GLU A 168 23.49 -7.27 -19.57
N GLU A 169 23.22 -7.36 -18.25
CA GLU A 169 21.88 -7.49 -17.71
C GLU A 169 21.00 -6.28 -18.05
N ILE A 170 21.53 -5.06 -17.86
CA ILE A 170 20.84 -3.81 -18.22
C ILE A 170 20.57 -3.77 -19.73
N ALA A 171 21.57 -4.10 -20.55
CA ALA A 171 21.45 -4.16 -22.01
C ALA A 171 20.35 -5.14 -22.45
N THR A 172 20.26 -6.31 -21.81
CA THR A 172 19.23 -7.31 -22.10
C THR A 172 17.83 -6.77 -21.81
N VAL A 173 17.66 -6.04 -20.71
CA VAL A 173 16.39 -5.39 -20.35
C VAL A 173 16.04 -4.28 -21.34
N MET A 174 16.99 -3.40 -21.66
CA MET A 174 16.76 -2.33 -22.64
C MET A 174 16.43 -2.88 -24.02
N TYR A 175 17.13 -3.92 -24.47
CA TYR A 175 16.88 -4.57 -25.74
C TYR A 175 15.47 -5.16 -25.81
N SER A 176 14.99 -5.82 -24.75
CA SER A 176 13.64 -6.38 -24.74
C SER A 176 12.55 -5.30 -24.79
N VAL A 177 12.76 -4.17 -24.11
CA VAL A 177 11.86 -3.02 -24.14
C VAL A 177 11.85 -2.35 -25.52
N ALA A 178 13.02 -2.14 -26.11
CA ALA A 178 13.15 -1.59 -27.46
C ALA A 178 12.43 -2.47 -28.50
N LYS A 179 12.63 -3.79 -28.40
CA LYS A 179 11.96 -4.77 -29.28
C LYS A 179 10.45 -4.76 -29.10
N GLU A 180 9.97 -4.63 -27.86
CA GLU A 180 8.54 -4.59 -27.58
C GLU A 180 7.89 -3.29 -28.10
N LYS A 181 8.57 -2.15 -27.98
CA LYS A 181 8.14 -0.90 -28.62
C LYS A 181 8.03 -1.03 -30.14
N GLU A 182 9.03 -1.64 -30.77
CA GLU A 182 9.03 -1.87 -32.20
C GLU A 182 7.88 -2.82 -32.61
N ARG A 183 7.66 -3.89 -31.84
CA ARG A 183 6.51 -4.79 -32.03
C ARG A 183 5.19 -4.02 -31.96
N ILE A 184 4.95 -3.27 -30.90
CA ILE A 184 3.72 -2.48 -30.72
C ILE A 184 3.52 -1.53 -31.90
N LYS A 185 4.56 -0.81 -32.32
CA LYS A 185 4.50 0.11 -33.46
C LYS A 185 4.10 -0.61 -34.76
N ASN A 186 4.74 -1.75 -35.05
CA ASN A 186 4.47 -2.53 -36.25
C ASN A 186 3.08 -3.17 -36.21
N ASP A 187 2.68 -3.74 -35.09
CA ASP A 187 1.37 -4.38 -34.92
C ASP A 187 0.24 -3.36 -35.06
N LYS A 188 0.39 -2.16 -34.49
CA LYS A 188 -0.55 -1.06 -34.71
C LYS A 188 -0.72 -0.72 -36.18
N LEU A 189 0.38 -0.59 -36.93
CA LEU A 189 0.34 -0.29 -38.36
C LEU A 189 -0.36 -1.40 -39.16
N ILE A 190 -0.08 -2.67 -38.83
CA ILE A 190 -0.71 -3.83 -39.48
C ILE A 190 -2.21 -3.81 -39.23
N VAL A 191 -2.63 -3.69 -37.97
CA VAL A 191 -4.05 -3.71 -37.56
C VAL A 191 -4.80 -2.51 -38.11
N GLU A 192 -4.19 -1.32 -38.12
CA GLU A 192 -4.79 -0.11 -38.67
C GLU A 192 -5.08 -0.27 -40.17
N ASN A 193 -4.09 -0.72 -40.95
CA ASN A 193 -4.25 -0.91 -42.39
C ASN A 193 -5.26 -2.02 -42.70
N TYR A 194 -5.24 -3.11 -41.92
CA TYR A 194 -6.14 -4.24 -42.11
C TYR A 194 -7.60 -3.86 -41.79
N ALA A 195 -7.85 -3.22 -40.64
CA ALA A 195 -9.19 -2.76 -40.26
C ALA A 195 -9.79 -1.81 -41.31
N LYS A 196 -8.99 -0.85 -41.80
CA LYS A 196 -9.40 0.06 -42.89
C LYS A 196 -9.70 -0.71 -44.19
N ALA A 197 -8.88 -1.70 -44.55
CA ALA A 197 -9.07 -2.50 -45.76
C ALA A 197 -10.38 -3.31 -45.75
N VAL A 198 -10.83 -3.75 -44.57
CA VAL A 198 -12.12 -4.46 -44.41
C VAL A 198 -13.30 -3.53 -44.09
N GLY A 199 -13.10 -2.21 -44.10
CA GLY A 199 -14.17 -1.23 -43.89
C GLY A 199 -14.64 -1.09 -42.43
N LEU A 200 -13.79 -1.44 -41.46
CA LEU A 200 -14.04 -1.20 -40.04
C LEU A 200 -13.25 0.03 -39.54
N ASP A 201 -13.73 0.64 -38.46
CA ASP A 201 -12.98 1.66 -37.72
C ASP A 201 -11.75 1.02 -37.05
N SER A 202 -10.58 1.62 -37.25
CA SER A 202 -9.31 1.08 -36.75
C SER A 202 -9.01 1.47 -35.30
N PHE A 203 -9.62 2.53 -34.76
CA PHE A 203 -9.22 3.12 -33.49
C PHE A 203 -9.32 2.13 -32.33
N SER A 204 -10.44 1.40 -32.26
CA SER A 204 -10.70 0.47 -31.16
C SER A 204 -9.78 -0.77 -31.20
N TRP A 205 -9.43 -1.26 -32.40
CA TRP A 205 -8.52 -2.40 -32.55
C TRP A 205 -7.07 -2.03 -32.23
N VAL A 206 -6.60 -0.88 -32.71
CA VAL A 206 -5.25 -0.38 -32.44
C VAL A 206 -5.01 -0.20 -30.93
N ALA A 207 -6.02 0.26 -30.18
CA ALA A 207 -5.94 0.45 -28.74
C ALA A 207 -5.78 -0.87 -27.96
N LEU A 208 -6.14 -2.03 -28.54
CA LEU A 208 -5.95 -3.34 -27.91
C LEU A 208 -4.47 -3.79 -27.97
N ILE A 209 -3.69 -3.34 -28.96
CA ILE A 209 -2.25 -3.62 -29.01
C ILE A 209 -1.52 -3.01 -27.81
N ASP A 210 -1.92 -1.82 -27.37
CA ASP A 210 -1.38 -1.18 -26.16
C ASP A 210 -1.67 -1.97 -24.88
N LYS A 211 -2.69 -2.83 -24.91
CA LYS A 211 -3.08 -3.71 -23.78
C LYS A 211 -2.43 -5.09 -23.86
N GLY A 212 -1.56 -5.33 -24.85
CA GLY A 212 -0.81 -6.58 -25.00
C GLY A 212 -1.33 -7.52 -26.08
N SER A 213 -2.37 -7.17 -26.82
CA SER A 213 -2.80 -7.97 -27.99
C SER A 213 -1.73 -7.93 -29.09
N THR A 214 -1.75 -8.95 -29.94
CA THR A 214 -0.88 -9.04 -31.11
C THR A 214 -1.67 -8.84 -32.41
N ALA A 215 -1.00 -8.39 -33.47
CA ALA A 215 -1.65 -8.23 -34.77
C ALA A 215 -2.32 -9.53 -35.28
N PRO A 216 -1.70 -10.73 -35.21
CA PRO A 216 -2.34 -11.97 -35.66
C PRO A 216 -3.61 -12.34 -34.89
N GLU A 217 -3.69 -12.03 -33.59
CA GLU A 217 -4.90 -12.25 -32.78
C GLU A 217 -6.01 -11.31 -33.21
N LEU A 218 -5.71 -10.01 -33.30
CA LEU A 218 -6.71 -9.00 -33.66
C LEU A 218 -7.21 -9.16 -35.10
N ILE A 219 -6.35 -9.59 -36.04
CA ILE A 219 -6.79 -9.90 -37.41
C ILE A 219 -7.89 -10.97 -37.41
N LYS A 220 -7.76 -12.04 -36.61
CA LYS A 220 -8.78 -13.09 -36.50
C LYS A 220 -10.08 -12.57 -35.87
N GLU A 221 -9.98 -11.69 -34.88
CA GLU A 221 -11.14 -11.07 -34.25
C GLU A 221 -11.85 -10.11 -35.21
N ILE A 222 -11.09 -9.35 -36.00
CA ILE A 222 -11.61 -8.49 -37.06
C ILE A 222 -12.33 -9.32 -38.12
N ASP A 223 -11.74 -10.41 -38.60
CA ASP A 223 -12.38 -11.33 -39.55
C ASP A 223 -13.72 -11.85 -39.02
N SER A 224 -13.74 -12.25 -37.75
CA SER A 224 -14.95 -12.73 -37.07
C SER A 224 -16.01 -11.63 -36.98
N ALA A 225 -15.62 -10.40 -36.64
CA ALA A 225 -16.52 -9.25 -36.58
C ALA A 225 -17.09 -8.88 -37.95
N VAL A 226 -16.27 -8.95 -39.01
CA VAL A 226 -16.72 -8.73 -40.39
C VAL A 226 -17.71 -9.80 -40.84
N ALA A 227 -17.44 -11.07 -40.54
CA ALA A 227 -18.34 -12.17 -40.87
C ALA A 227 -19.70 -12.03 -40.16
N LEU A 228 -19.69 -11.71 -38.87
CA LEU A 228 -20.92 -11.47 -38.10
C LEU A 228 -21.72 -10.29 -38.65
N LYS A 229 -21.04 -9.18 -38.99
CA LYS A 229 -21.69 -8.00 -39.58
C LYS A 229 -22.36 -8.36 -40.91
N LYS A 230 -21.70 -9.11 -41.78
CA LYS A 230 -22.27 -9.58 -43.05
C LYS A 230 -23.50 -10.47 -42.83
N GLU A 231 -23.41 -11.44 -41.91
CA GLU A 231 -24.53 -12.33 -41.59
C GLU A 231 -25.73 -11.57 -40.99
N GLN A 232 -25.48 -10.51 -40.21
CA GLN A 232 -26.53 -9.63 -39.68
C GLN A 232 -27.18 -8.80 -40.80
N GLU A 233 -26.38 -8.18 -41.67
CA GLU A 233 -26.88 -7.40 -42.81
C GLU A 233 -27.71 -8.27 -43.77
N GLU A 234 -27.29 -9.51 -44.03
CA GLU A 234 -28.04 -10.48 -44.84
C GLU A 234 -29.36 -10.87 -44.17
N ARG A 235 -29.35 -11.16 -42.86
CA ARG A 235 -30.58 -11.47 -42.10
C ARG A 235 -31.55 -10.29 -42.09
N GLU A 236 -31.05 -9.07 -41.90
CA GLU A 236 -31.88 -7.86 -41.94
C GLU A 236 -32.43 -7.57 -43.33
N ARG A 237 -31.66 -7.83 -44.40
CA ARG A 237 -32.15 -7.70 -45.78
C ARG A 237 -33.23 -8.75 -46.06
N ALA A 238 -33.00 -10.02 -45.73
CA ALA A 238 -33.98 -11.08 -45.91
C ALA A 238 -35.28 -10.80 -45.12
N LYS A 239 -35.17 -10.27 -43.90
CA LYS A 239 -36.33 -9.86 -43.11
C LYS A 239 -37.10 -8.72 -43.77
N ARG A 240 -36.40 -7.69 -44.27
CA ARG A 240 -37.03 -6.57 -44.99
C ARG A 240 -37.73 -7.04 -46.27
N GLU A 241 -37.09 -7.87 -47.08
CA GLU A 241 -37.68 -8.43 -48.31
C GLU A 241 -38.91 -9.28 -48.00
N HIS A 242 -38.87 -10.10 -46.95
CA HIS A 242 -40.02 -10.89 -46.49
C HIS A 242 -41.18 -10.00 -46.02
N ASP A 243 -40.89 -8.97 -45.21
CA ASP A 243 -41.90 -8.04 -44.71
C ASP A 243 -42.53 -7.21 -45.84
N GLU A 244 -41.73 -6.77 -46.82
CA GLU A 244 -42.18 -6.09 -48.03
C GLU A 244 -43.07 -7.00 -48.89
N ALA A 245 -42.66 -8.25 -49.17
CA ALA A 245 -43.45 -9.21 -49.93
C ALA A 245 -44.78 -9.56 -49.24
N MET A 246 -44.79 -9.74 -47.91
CA MET A 246 -46.01 -9.96 -47.14
C MET A 246 -46.93 -8.74 -47.13
N SER A 247 -46.37 -7.52 -47.17
CA SER A 247 -47.16 -6.29 -47.32
C SER A 247 -47.79 -6.17 -48.71
N ALA A 248 -47.07 -6.57 -49.76
CA ALA A 248 -47.55 -6.56 -51.15
C ALA A 248 -48.65 -7.60 -51.40
N LEU A 249 -48.53 -8.82 -50.84
CA LEU A 249 -49.58 -9.86 -50.89
C LEU A 249 -50.86 -9.46 -50.14
N LYS A 250 -50.75 -8.63 -49.10
CA LYS A 250 -51.91 -8.00 -48.42
C LYS A 250 -52.61 -6.94 -49.28
N THR A 251 -52.01 -6.57 -50.41
CA THR A 251 -52.52 -5.63 -51.41
C THR A 251 -52.51 -6.28 -52.80
N GLU A 252 -53.18 -7.41 -52.98
CA GLU A 252 -53.53 -7.87 -54.33
C GLU A 252 -55.02 -7.64 -54.61
N THR A 253 -55.26 -6.74 -55.55
CA THR A 253 -56.52 -6.54 -56.24
C THR A 253 -56.88 -7.74 -57.10
N ILE A 254 -58.04 -8.35 -56.84
CA ILE A 254 -58.75 -9.20 -57.80
C ILE A 254 -60.06 -8.49 -58.18
N ASN A 255 -60.23 -8.18 -59.46
CA ASN A 255 -61.47 -7.63 -60.05
C ASN A 255 -62.07 -6.40 -59.36
N ASN A 256 -61.32 -5.29 -59.32
CA ASN A 256 -61.84 -3.94 -59.07
C ASN A 256 -62.67 -3.76 -57.77
N LYS A 257 -62.52 -4.64 -56.76
CA LYS A 257 -63.06 -4.46 -55.40
C LYS A 257 -62.17 -5.13 -54.35
N THR A 258 -61.73 -4.35 -53.37
CA THR A 258 -60.98 -4.78 -52.19
C THR A 258 -61.92 -5.49 -51.20
N VAL A 259 -61.62 -6.73 -50.82
CA VAL A 259 -62.39 -7.49 -49.83
C VAL A 259 -61.48 -7.91 -48.68
N ASP A 260 -61.80 -7.43 -47.49
CA ASP A 260 -61.27 -7.92 -46.21
C ASP A 260 -61.85 -9.31 -45.92
N THR A 261 -61.01 -10.35 -45.93
CA THR A 261 -61.42 -11.76 -45.74
C THR A 261 -61.75 -12.13 -44.29
N ALA A 262 -61.71 -11.17 -43.34
CA ALA A 262 -62.22 -11.38 -42.00
C ALA A 262 -63.58 -10.69 -41.74
N THR A 263 -63.96 -9.63 -42.48
CA THR A 263 -65.17 -8.84 -42.11
C THR A 263 -66.04 -8.24 -43.24
N GLY A 264 -65.69 -8.36 -44.52
CA GLY A 264 -66.68 -8.28 -45.64
C GLY A 264 -67.56 -7.03 -45.81
N GLU A 265 -67.02 -5.79 -45.86
CA GLU A 265 -67.75 -4.59 -46.35
C GLU A 265 -66.95 -3.71 -47.35
N ILE A 266 -67.65 -2.94 -48.20
CA ILE A 266 -67.14 -2.15 -49.36
C ILE A 266 -67.30 -0.64 -49.11
N ILE A 267 -66.26 0.19 -49.34
CA ILE A 267 -66.26 1.64 -49.02
C ILE A 267 -66.44 2.52 -50.28
N THR A 268 -67.40 3.44 -50.24
CA THR A 268 -67.58 4.58 -51.17
C THR A 268 -66.84 5.81 -50.65
N GLU A 269 -66.26 6.63 -51.55
CA GLU A 269 -65.47 7.82 -51.23
C GLU A 269 -66.12 8.79 -50.23
N LYS A 270 -65.35 9.15 -49.19
CA LYS A 270 -65.16 10.51 -48.68
C LYS A 270 -63.85 10.55 -47.88
N ALA A 271 -63.02 11.56 -48.13
CA ALA A 271 -61.83 11.90 -47.34
C ALA A 271 -62.16 11.92 -45.82
N PRO A 272 -61.22 11.62 -44.89
CA PRO A 272 -59.79 11.94 -44.93
C PRO A 272 -58.86 10.72 -44.82
N LYS A 273 -57.63 10.87 -45.33
CA LYS A 273 -56.55 9.90 -45.13
C LYS A 273 -56.24 9.77 -43.64
N THR A 274 -56.69 8.67 -43.02
CA THR A 274 -56.13 8.19 -41.76
C THR A 274 -54.79 7.52 -42.06
N SER A 275 -53.73 8.29 -41.90
CA SER A 275 -52.35 7.84 -41.84
C SER A 275 -52.24 6.73 -40.80
N LYS A 276 -51.72 5.55 -41.17
CA LYS A 276 -51.31 4.52 -40.21
C LYS A 276 -50.20 5.12 -39.34
N LYS A 277 -50.53 5.57 -38.13
CA LYS A 277 -49.55 5.99 -37.11
C LYS A 277 -48.70 4.77 -36.76
N GLN A 278 -47.40 4.83 -37.05
CA GLN A 278 -46.42 4.03 -36.34
C GLN A 278 -46.57 4.35 -34.84
N GLN A 279 -46.53 3.35 -33.98
CA GLN A 279 -46.62 3.56 -32.54
C GLN A 279 -45.40 4.36 -32.07
N GLU A 280 -45.60 5.66 -31.85
CA GLU A 280 -44.60 6.53 -31.23
C GLU A 280 -44.44 6.13 -29.76
N LYS A 281 -43.22 5.81 -29.34
CA LYS A 281 -42.89 5.50 -27.94
C LYS A 281 -42.19 6.69 -27.34
N THR A 282 -42.75 7.26 -26.28
CA THR A 282 -42.14 8.37 -25.53
C THR A 282 -41.39 7.82 -24.31
N VAL A 283 -40.19 8.34 -24.05
CA VAL A 283 -39.36 7.99 -22.89
C VAL A 283 -38.81 9.27 -22.27
N THR A 284 -38.97 9.43 -20.95
CA THR A 284 -38.38 10.55 -20.21
C THR A 284 -36.95 10.22 -19.79
N LEU A 285 -36.01 11.07 -20.17
CA LEU A 285 -34.59 10.96 -19.81
C LEU A 285 -34.21 12.14 -18.92
N ARG A 286 -33.57 11.87 -17.77
CA ARG A 286 -32.99 12.91 -16.90
C ARG A 286 -31.49 12.98 -17.16
N LEU A 287 -31.04 14.13 -17.66
CA LEU A 287 -29.65 14.33 -18.10
C LEU A 287 -29.04 15.50 -17.32
N THR A 288 -27.78 15.33 -16.90
CA THR A 288 -27.01 16.38 -16.20
C THR A 288 -25.69 16.58 -16.92
N ALA A 289 -25.48 17.75 -17.51
CA ALA A 289 -24.24 18.13 -18.18
C ALA A 289 -24.11 19.65 -18.28
N GLU A 290 -22.96 20.13 -18.74
CA GLU A 290 -22.76 21.54 -19.09
C GLU A 290 -23.72 21.97 -20.20
N HIS A 291 -24.20 23.22 -20.15
CA HIS A 291 -25.22 23.76 -21.04
C HIS A 291 -24.91 23.53 -22.54
N GLN A 292 -23.66 23.73 -22.96
CA GLN A 292 -23.24 23.52 -24.35
C GLN A 292 -23.42 22.07 -24.81
N LYS A 293 -23.21 21.08 -23.93
CA LYS A 293 -23.39 19.65 -24.25
C LYS A 293 -24.86 19.28 -24.36
N LEU A 294 -25.72 19.88 -23.53
CA LEU A 294 -27.17 19.69 -23.60
C LEU A 294 -27.76 20.30 -24.89
N VAL A 295 -27.28 21.47 -25.30
CA VAL A 295 -27.66 22.10 -26.59
C VAL A 295 -27.23 21.24 -27.78
N ALA A 296 -25.98 20.74 -27.78
CA ALA A 296 -25.48 19.86 -28.84
C ALA A 296 -26.30 18.57 -28.95
N LEU A 297 -26.67 17.96 -27.81
CA LEU A 297 -27.51 16.78 -27.76
C LEU A 297 -28.93 17.05 -28.26
N ASN A 298 -29.54 18.17 -27.86
CA ASN A 298 -30.87 18.54 -28.34
C ASN A 298 -30.90 18.72 -29.86
N ASN A 299 -29.91 19.41 -30.43
CA ASN A 299 -29.78 19.57 -31.88
C ASN A 299 -29.61 18.23 -32.59
N PHE A 300 -28.83 17.30 -32.01
CA PHE A 300 -28.69 15.95 -32.55
C PHE A 300 -30.03 15.20 -32.57
N ILE A 301 -30.82 15.26 -31.50
CA ILE A 301 -32.11 14.57 -31.40
C ILE A 301 -33.10 15.11 -32.45
N ILE A 302 -33.22 16.43 -32.56
CA ILE A 302 -34.11 17.10 -33.53
C ILE A 302 -33.68 16.77 -34.98
N ASN A 303 -32.38 16.80 -35.29
CA ASN A 303 -31.86 16.50 -36.62
C ASN A 303 -32.16 15.05 -37.07
N ASN A 304 -32.37 14.14 -36.12
CA ASN A 304 -32.76 12.76 -36.39
C ASN A 304 -34.30 12.55 -36.44
N GLY A 305 -35.08 13.64 -36.49
CA GLY A 305 -36.54 13.58 -36.62
C GLY A 305 -37.26 13.14 -35.36
N ILE A 306 -36.61 13.17 -34.20
CA ILE A 306 -37.19 12.82 -32.91
C ILE A 306 -37.72 14.10 -32.24
N GLN A 307 -38.94 14.04 -31.72
CA GLN A 307 -39.55 15.15 -30.99
C GLN A 307 -38.97 15.25 -29.58
N VAL A 308 -38.63 16.48 -29.16
CA VAL A 308 -38.14 16.77 -27.82
C VAL A 308 -39.13 17.67 -27.11
N GLU A 309 -39.52 17.28 -25.90
CA GLU A 309 -40.29 18.11 -24.97
C GLU A 309 -39.37 18.48 -23.80
N VAL A 310 -39.19 19.78 -23.56
CA VAL A 310 -38.44 20.28 -22.40
C VAL A 310 -39.41 20.37 -21.24
N ILE A 311 -39.14 19.61 -20.18
CA ILE A 311 -39.90 19.65 -18.94
C ILE A 311 -39.07 20.49 -17.95
N GLU A 312 -39.55 21.70 -17.63
CA GLU A 312 -38.95 22.61 -16.64
C GLU A 312 -39.17 22.15 -15.20
#